data_AF-A0A0B1T370-F1
#
_entry.id   AF-A0A0B1T370-F1
#
_cell.length_a   1.000
_cell.length_b   1.000
_cell.length_c   1.000
_cell.angle_alpha   90.00
_cell.angle_beta   90.00
_cell.angle_gamma   90.00
#
_symmetry.space_group_name_H-M   'P 1'
#
loop_
_entity.id
_entity.type
_entity.pdbx_description
1 polymer ?
#
loop_
_entity_poly.entity_id
_entity_poly.type
_entity_poly.pdbx_seq_one_letter_code
_entity_poly.pdbx_strand_id
1 'polypeptide(L)'
;MSTQLFLHSHYVGAGFNEKALSLLQDVLIYDPTKRKTAAQVLKHDYFDDLKKMPAPMRSNNRPIPQLEMDCWRVHSQEQEDDSDTD
;
A
#
# COMPACT_ATOMS: atom_id res chain seq x y z
N MET A 1 -1.40 45.10 5.60
CA MET A 1 -2.07 44.05 6.37
C MET A 1 -2.38 42.91 5.42
N SER A 2 -1.44 41.96 5.28
CA SER A 2 -1.53 40.87 4.31
C SER A 2 -2.35 39.74 4.94
N THR A 3 -3.56 39.50 4.44
CA THR A 3 -4.36 38.35 4.82
C THR A 3 -3.81 37.11 4.13
N GLN A 4 -2.99 36.35 4.86
CA GLN A 4 -2.56 35.02 4.48
C GLN A 4 -3.80 34.11 4.39
N LEU A 5 -4.24 33.79 3.17
CA LEU A 5 -5.25 32.76 2.91
C LEU A 5 -4.63 31.39 3.18
N PHE A 6 -4.75 30.92 4.40
CA PHE A 6 -4.55 29.51 4.72
C PHE A 6 -5.77 28.71 4.25
N LEU A 7 -5.71 28.25 3.00
CA LEU A 7 -6.59 27.18 2.52
C LEU A 7 -6.17 25.87 3.20
N HIS A 8 -6.60 25.68 4.45
CA HIS A 8 -6.62 24.35 5.07
C HIS A 8 -7.75 23.57 4.41
N SER A 9 -7.43 22.91 3.29
CA SER A 9 -8.33 21.93 2.68
C SER A 9 -8.48 20.75 3.64
N HIS A 10 -9.40 20.87 4.60
CA HIS A 10 -9.85 19.75 5.43
C HIS A 10 -10.75 18.84 4.58
N TYR A 11 -10.15 18.16 3.60
CA TYR A 11 -10.82 17.07 2.90
C TYR A 11 -10.73 15.81 3.78
N VAL A 12 -11.62 15.71 4.77
CA VAL A 12 -11.83 14.48 5.53
C VAL A 12 -12.89 13.67 4.78
N GLY A 13 -12.47 12.98 3.72
CA GLY A 13 -13.31 11.99 3.05
C GLY A 13 -13.48 10.76 3.94
N ALA A 14 -14.72 10.32 4.15
CA ALA A 14 -15.10 8.93 4.45
C ALA A 14 -14.39 8.18 5.60
N GLY A 15 -14.19 8.81 6.77
CA GLY A 15 -13.77 8.08 7.98
C GLY A 15 -12.34 7.52 7.95
N PHE A 16 -11.50 7.98 7.02
CA PHE A 16 -10.09 7.65 6.99
C PHE A 16 -9.32 8.44 8.05
N ASN A 17 -8.38 7.76 8.73
CA ASN A 17 -7.39 8.45 9.55
C ASN A 17 -6.31 9.11 8.68
N GLU A 18 -5.54 10.04 9.25
CA GLU A 18 -4.53 10.83 8.51
C GLU A 18 -3.50 9.93 7.79
N LYS A 19 -3.12 8.82 8.41
CA LYS A 19 -2.18 7.84 7.83
C LYS A 19 -2.76 7.14 6.61
N ALA A 20 -4.03 6.77 6.64
CA ALA A 20 -4.72 6.16 5.51
C ALA A 20 -4.82 7.14 4.33
N LEU A 21 -5.12 8.41 4.62
CA LEU A 21 -5.19 9.45 3.59
C LEU A 21 -3.81 9.71 2.97
N SER A 22 -2.75 9.81 3.80
CA SER A 22 -1.36 9.94 3.34
C SER A 22 -0.96 8.78 2.41
N LEU A 23 -1.24 7.55 2.83
CA LEU A 23 -0.99 6.35 2.02
C LEU A 23 -1.72 6.42 0.68
N LEU A 24 -2.98 6.85 0.67
CA LEU A 24 -3.79 6.91 -0.53
C LEU A 24 -3.25 7.97 -1.51
N GLN A 25 -2.79 9.11 -1.00
CA GLN A 25 -2.18 10.17 -1.82
C GLN A 25 -0.87 9.70 -2.48
N ASP A 26 -0.09 8.84 -1.82
CA ASP A 26 1.12 8.25 -2.40
C ASP A 26 0.86 7.22 -3.50
N VAL A 27 -0.30 6.54 -3.45
CA VAL A 27 -0.68 5.46 -4.37
C VAL A 27 -1.48 6.01 -5.56
N LEU A 28 -2.43 6.92 -5.30
CA LEU A 28 -3.31 7.50 -6.32
C LEU A 28 -2.68 8.71 -7.03
N ILE A 29 -1.39 8.60 -7.35
CA ILE A 29 -0.69 9.60 -8.16
C ILE A 29 -0.98 9.33 -9.64
N TYR A 30 -1.40 10.38 -10.34
CA TYR A 30 -1.69 10.34 -11.78
C TYR A 30 -0.45 9.94 -12.59
N ASP A 31 0.67 10.61 -12.34
CA ASP A 31 1.96 10.32 -12.95
C ASP A 31 2.55 9.02 -12.39
N PRO A 32 2.67 7.95 -13.20
CA PRO A 32 3.16 6.65 -12.71
C PRO A 32 4.62 6.70 -12.26
N THR A 33 5.43 7.63 -12.80
CA THR A 33 6.85 7.76 -12.44
C THR A 33 7.05 8.29 -11.02
N LYS A 34 6.03 8.98 -10.49
CA LYS A 34 6.01 9.54 -9.14
C LYS A 34 5.30 8.65 -8.13
N ARG A 35 4.63 7.59 -8.60
CA ARG A 35 3.88 6.66 -7.74
C ARG A 35 4.84 5.81 -6.92
N LYS A 36 4.58 5.65 -5.62
CA LYS A 36 5.38 4.76 -4.78
C LYS A 36 5.24 3.30 -5.23
N THR A 37 6.34 2.57 -5.17
CA THR A 37 6.35 1.13 -5.42
C THR A 37 5.59 0.36 -4.33
N ALA A 38 5.08 -0.82 -4.64
CA ALA A 38 4.41 -1.67 -3.65
C ALA A 38 5.29 -1.93 -2.41
N ALA A 39 6.59 -2.15 -2.61
CA ALA A 39 7.55 -2.35 -1.53
C ALA A 39 7.69 -1.12 -0.62
N GLN A 40 7.59 0.10 -1.16
CA GLN A 40 7.60 1.34 -0.37
C GLN A 40 6.26 1.56 0.34
N VAL A 41 5.14 1.26 -0.32
CA VAL A 41 3.78 1.37 0.23
C VAL A 41 3.63 0.46 1.44
N LEU A 42 4.11 -0.79 1.39
CA LEU A 42 4.04 -1.75 2.50
C LEU A 42 4.87 -1.33 3.72
N LYS A 43 5.82 -0.40 3.55
CA LYS A 43 6.60 0.18 4.66
C LYS A 43 5.89 1.36 5.34
N HIS A 44 4.78 1.87 4.80
CA HIS A 44 4.05 2.98 5.39
C HIS A 44 3.58 2.68 6.82
N ASP A 45 3.58 3.69 7.66
CA ASP A 45 3.21 3.67 9.08
C ASP A 45 1.71 3.43 9.33
N TYR A 46 0.94 3.36 8.25
CA TYR A 46 -0.45 2.89 8.26
C TYR A 46 -0.51 1.39 8.62
N PHE A 47 0.50 0.62 8.21
CA PHE A 47 0.58 -0.82 8.45
C PHE A 47 1.30 -1.20 9.75
N ASP A 48 1.70 -0.24 10.59
CA ASP A 48 2.46 -0.54 11.81
C ASP A 48 1.68 -1.39 12.80
N ASP A 49 0.35 -1.24 12.84
CA ASP A 49 -0.51 -2.10 13.66
C ASP A 49 -0.42 -3.56 13.24
N LEU A 50 -0.20 -3.84 11.94
CA LEU A 50 -0.03 -5.20 11.41
C LEU A 50 1.32 -5.83 11.78
N LYS A 51 2.31 -5.01 12.13
CA LYS A 51 3.67 -5.44 12.49
C LYS A 51 3.82 -5.73 13.99
N LYS A 52 2.78 -5.50 14.79
CA LYS A 52 2.81 -5.73 16.24
C LYS A 52 2.91 -7.22 16.56
N MET A 53 3.58 -7.51 17.68
CA MET A 53 3.62 -8.83 18.31
C MET A 53 2.90 -8.77 19.67
N PRO A 54 1.94 -9.68 19.95
CA PRO A 54 1.48 -10.79 19.09
C PRO A 54 0.74 -10.30 17.83
N ALA A 55 0.70 -11.14 16.79
CA ALA A 55 0.07 -10.79 15.53
C ALA A 55 -1.38 -10.33 15.76
N PRO A 56 -1.79 -9.19 15.20
CA PRO A 56 -3.16 -8.71 15.38
C PRO A 56 -4.17 -9.72 14.83
N MET A 57 -5.32 -9.79 15.48
CA MET A 57 -6.41 -10.68 15.08
C MET A 57 -7.33 -10.02 14.07
N ARG A 58 -7.76 -10.80 13.09
CA ARG A 58 -8.87 -10.49 12.18
C ARG A 58 -10.19 -10.48 12.95
N SER A 59 -11.24 -9.94 12.34
CA SER A 59 -12.61 -9.96 12.87
C SER A 59 -13.17 -11.37 13.11
N ASN A 60 -12.59 -12.39 12.47
CA ASN A 60 -12.92 -13.81 12.66
C ASN A 60 -11.99 -14.54 13.65
N ASN A 61 -11.30 -13.80 14.53
CA ASN A 61 -10.39 -14.33 15.56
C ASN A 61 -9.19 -15.14 15.04
N ARG A 62 -8.89 -15.09 13.74
CA ARG A 62 -7.66 -15.68 13.19
C ARG A 62 -6.54 -14.63 13.19
N PRO A 63 -5.27 -14.99 13.45
CA PRO A 63 -4.16 -14.05 13.33
C PRO A 63 -4.04 -13.55 11.89
N ILE A 64 -3.69 -12.28 11.72
CA ILE A 64 -3.31 -11.73 10.42
C ILE A 64 -1.94 -12.35 10.06
N PRO A 65 -1.82 -13.02 8.89
CA PRO A 65 -0.55 -13.51 8.38
C PRO A 65 0.46 -12.36 8.29
N GLN A 66 1.72 -12.67 8.57
CA GLN A 66 2.79 -11.71 8.37
C GLN A 66 2.86 -11.37 6.88
N LEU A 67 3.04 -10.08 6.59
CA LEU A 67 3.18 -9.56 5.24
C LEU A 67 4.57 -9.94 4.71
N GLU A 68 4.76 -11.22 4.36
CA GLU A 68 5.99 -11.73 3.77
C GLU A 68 5.92 -11.54 2.25
N MET A 69 6.89 -10.82 1.67
CA MET A 69 6.96 -10.55 0.24
C MET A 69 7.32 -11.78 -0.62
N ASP A 70 7.52 -12.94 0.01
CA ASP A 70 8.15 -14.11 -0.63
C ASP A 70 7.19 -14.94 -1.51
N CYS A 71 5.87 -14.70 -1.46
CA CYS A 71 4.91 -15.58 -2.15
C CYS A 71 4.64 -15.28 -3.63
N TRP A 72 5.24 -14.24 -4.23
CA TRP A 72 5.02 -13.92 -5.65
C TRP A 72 6.14 -14.39 -6.59
N ARG A 73 7.23 -14.94 -6.06
CA ARG A 73 8.36 -15.41 -6.89
C ARG A 73 8.09 -16.79 -7.54
N VAL A 74 7.00 -17.47 -7.19
CA VAL A 74 6.77 -18.88 -7.57
C VAL A 74 6.05 -19.05 -8.92
N HIS A 75 5.46 -18.00 -9.52
CA HIS A 75 4.66 -18.15 -10.76
C HIS A 75 5.18 -17.41 -12.00
N SER A 76 6.40 -16.85 -11.96
CA SER A 76 6.98 -16.17 -13.14
C SER A 76 7.96 -17.02 -13.96
N GLN A 77 8.17 -18.29 -13.59
CA GLN A 77 8.87 -19.27 -14.41
C GLN A 77 7.91 -20.42 -14.67
N GLU A 78 7.24 -20.42 -15.83
CA GLU A 78 6.64 -21.59 -16.52
C GLU A 78 5.65 -21.11 -17.61
N GLN A 79 6.18 -20.59 -18.73
CA GLN A 79 5.70 -20.78 -20.11
C GLN A 79 6.35 -19.76 -21.05
N GLU A 80 7.65 -19.95 -21.29
CA GLU A 80 8.33 -19.46 -22.49
C GLU A 80 9.11 -20.63 -23.05
N ASP A 81 8.40 -21.67 -23.50
CA ASP A 81 8.95 -22.76 -24.31
C ASP A 81 7.79 -23.34 -25.12
N ASP A 82 7.57 -22.80 -26.31
CA ASP A 82 7.37 -23.64 -27.49
C ASP A 82 7.84 -22.86 -28.71
N SER A 83 9.10 -23.14 -29.03
CA SER A 83 9.86 -22.73 -30.20
C SER A 83 9.20 -23.17 -31.51
N ASP A 84 9.42 -22.36 -32.54
CA ASP A 84 9.14 -22.62 -33.94
C ASP A 84 9.31 -24.09 -34.38
N THR A 85 8.32 -24.60 -35.12
CA THR A 85 8.55 -25.71 -36.05
C THR A 85 7.86 -25.41 -37.38
N ASP A 86 8.69 -25.42 -38.43
CA ASP A 86 8.54 -25.19 -39.89
C ASP A 86 7.13 -25.24 -40.51
#